data_AF-A0A183CES7-F1
#
_entry.id   AF-A0A183CES7-F1
#
_cell.length_a   1.000
_cell.length_b   1.000
_cell.length_c   1.000
_cell.angle_alpha   90.00
_cell.angle_beta   90.00
_cell.angle_gamma   90.00
#
_symmetry.space_group_name_H-M   'P 1'
#
loop_
_entity.id
_entity.type
_entity.pdbx_description
1 polymer ?
#
loop_
_entity_poly.entity_id
_entity_poly.type
_entity_poly.pdbx_seq_one_letter_code
_entity_poly.pdbx_strand_id
1 'polypeptide(L)'
;MSGRAGRRGFDPAGTVIFMSLPTSKIRRLLTASLATLRGNAPFTAAFLLRLFAYINPEVDGKRNKLETNETQKLKGGGGAAKGLKQQLLDPSDVQNEVVRRKAALTLLMAPFVLKTKHKRVENREEKSEELLVFTRMLKSLALFNVQLLRRLQMLDEKCYLHGFAQFALHMSQREPGNLVFVRLLQEGVFHRYFGKCNLFHQSDLGPAKDDWVCILAYIFTQKMLPFYDNLAVKTEAMPILPPMNEIIATEIEKHNQEVDELMLACLQLASVDRRLDNPVFALSGLSAECLSGSQINFVPAFRSEFILDERLVPLTHLTRSDHRGVKIHHNSYAFDFWKNPDLEALCSKNKLVKGERWYLINDFNKVLNEIANGLSYIAQPKDPLYKVAKEVAEEYDEHFRTAFRMKRKEGKDKGKEAEEEEEEAAAEVVVVAKEEPTQEKKDSPTV
;
A
#
# COMPACT_ATOMS: atom_id res chain seq x y z
N MET A 1 -1.65 25.92 11.23
CA MET A 1 -0.52 26.66 10.64
C MET A 1 -0.38 28.07 11.23
N SER A 2 -1.46 28.86 11.31
CA SER A 2 -1.46 30.20 11.92
C SER A 2 -0.96 30.25 13.37
N GLY A 3 -1.24 29.24 14.19
CA GLY A 3 -0.76 29.16 15.57
C GLY A 3 0.77 29.00 15.74
N ARG A 4 1.54 28.92 14.63
CA ARG A 4 3.01 28.99 14.66
C ARG A 4 3.54 30.42 14.48
N ALA A 5 2.68 31.39 14.16
CA ALA A 5 3.08 32.79 14.02
C ALA A 5 3.16 33.45 15.40
N GLY A 6 4.32 34.00 15.73
CA GLY A 6 4.62 34.65 17.01
C GLY A 6 5.27 33.70 18.02
N ARG A 7 6.48 34.05 18.48
CA ARG A 7 7.22 33.30 19.49
C ARG A 7 6.94 33.85 20.88
N ARG A 8 6.50 32.96 21.78
CA ARG A 8 6.22 33.29 23.18
C ARG A 8 7.47 33.93 23.82
N GLY A 9 7.32 35.17 24.31
CA GLY A 9 8.36 35.92 25.01
C GLY A 9 9.31 36.75 24.13
N PHE A 10 9.25 36.62 22.80
CA PHE A 10 10.11 37.37 21.88
C PHE A 10 9.33 38.30 20.96
N ASP A 11 8.17 37.85 20.46
CA ASP A 11 7.38 38.62 19.51
C ASP A 11 6.10 39.14 20.19
N PRO A 12 5.81 40.45 20.15
CA PRO A 12 4.61 41.02 20.78
C PRO A 12 3.32 40.62 20.04
N ALA A 13 3.41 40.27 18.75
CA ALA A 13 2.30 39.78 17.94
C ALA A 13 2.80 38.81 16.85
N GLY A 14 1.92 37.90 16.40
CA GLY A 14 2.18 37.02 15.26
C GLY A 14 1.47 37.51 14.00
N THR A 15 2.21 37.80 12.93
CA THR A 15 1.63 38.20 11.65
C THR A 15 1.29 36.98 10.80
N VAL A 16 0.05 36.88 10.33
CA VAL A 16 -0.42 35.82 9.42
C VAL A 16 -0.86 36.46 8.11
N ILE A 17 -0.22 36.07 7.00
CA ILE A 17 -0.49 36.61 5.66
C ILE A 17 -1.23 35.55 4.84
N PHE A 18 -2.40 35.90 4.31
CA PHE A 18 -3.15 35.06 3.38
C PHE A 18 -2.87 35.51 1.95
N MET A 19 -2.20 34.68 1.16
CA MET A 19 -1.90 34.99 -0.25
C MET A 19 -3.01 34.48 -1.17
N SER A 20 -3.50 35.33 -2.07
CA SER A 20 -4.43 34.98 -3.15
C SER A 20 -5.71 34.24 -2.70
N LEU A 21 -6.20 34.54 -1.48
CA LEU A 21 -7.45 33.98 -0.95
C LEU A 21 -8.54 35.06 -0.93
N PRO A 22 -9.76 34.76 -1.38
CA PRO A 22 -10.86 35.71 -1.32
C PRO A 22 -11.24 36.01 0.13
N THR A 23 -11.63 37.26 0.39
CA THR A 23 -11.94 37.77 1.74
C THR A 23 -13.04 36.97 2.45
N SER A 24 -14.01 36.43 1.71
CA SER A 24 -15.05 35.54 2.24
C SER A 24 -14.47 34.24 2.83
N LYS A 25 -13.50 33.62 2.14
CA LYS A 25 -12.82 32.40 2.59
C LYS A 25 -11.90 32.70 3.77
N ILE A 26 -11.25 33.86 3.79
CA ILE A 26 -10.44 34.31 4.93
C ILE A 26 -11.31 34.49 6.17
N ARG A 27 -12.42 35.23 6.07
CA ARG A 27 -13.37 35.41 7.19
C ARG A 27 -13.84 34.06 7.73
N ARG A 28 -14.23 33.14 6.84
CA ARG A 28 -14.64 31.79 7.23
C ARG A 28 -13.51 31.01 7.91
N LEU A 29 -12.26 31.11 7.44
CA LEU A 29 -11.12 30.42 8.04
C LEU A 29 -10.77 30.97 9.42
N LEU A 30 -10.93 32.28 9.64
CA LEU A 30 -10.69 32.93 10.93
C LEU A 30 -11.78 32.61 11.95
N THR A 31 -13.04 32.47 11.53
CA THR A 31 -14.18 32.20 12.42
C THR A 31 -14.59 30.73 12.47
N ALA A 32 -14.03 29.87 11.62
CA ALA A 32 -14.37 28.45 11.60
C ALA A 32 -14.03 27.79 12.93
N SER A 33 -14.96 26.96 13.41
CA SER A 33 -14.69 26.07 14.53
C SER A 33 -13.58 25.09 14.18
N LEU A 34 -12.81 24.69 15.20
CA LEU A 34 -11.78 23.67 15.05
C LEU A 34 -12.39 22.39 14.47
N ALA A 35 -11.68 21.78 13.52
CA ALA A 35 -12.08 20.51 12.96
C ALA A 35 -12.25 19.47 14.08
N THR A 36 -13.38 18.76 14.08
CA THR A 36 -13.60 17.67 15.03
C THR A 36 -12.72 16.49 14.66
N LEU A 37 -11.99 15.94 15.64
CA LEU A 37 -11.21 14.73 15.43
C LEU A 37 -12.18 13.56 15.21
N ARG A 38 -12.22 13.07 13.97
CA ARG A 38 -12.98 11.87 13.60
C ARG A 38 -12.01 10.73 13.38
N GLY A 39 -12.31 9.56 13.94
CA GLY A 39 -11.57 8.34 13.60
C GLY A 39 -11.86 7.92 12.16
N ASN A 40 -10.86 7.35 11.48
CA ASN A 40 -11.06 6.61 10.24
C ASN A 40 -11.10 5.10 10.54
N ALA A 41 -11.93 4.34 9.81
CA ALA A 41 -12.04 2.89 9.98
C ALA A 41 -10.95 2.22 9.13
N PRO A 42 -9.96 1.53 9.73
CA PRO A 42 -8.81 1.03 9.00
C PRO A 42 -9.01 -0.40 8.46
N PHE A 43 -10.26 -0.84 8.23
CA PHE A 43 -10.53 -2.22 7.82
C PHE A 43 -10.35 -2.39 6.31
N THR A 44 -9.10 -2.30 5.87
CA THR A 44 -8.71 -2.64 4.49
C THR A 44 -8.36 -4.13 4.41
N ALA A 45 -8.32 -4.69 3.21
CA ALA A 45 -8.00 -6.11 3.03
C ALA A 45 -6.58 -6.41 3.51
N ALA A 46 -5.61 -5.54 3.21
CA ALA A 46 -4.24 -5.72 3.66
C ALA A 46 -4.08 -5.56 5.18
N PHE A 47 -4.93 -4.75 5.83
CA PHE A 47 -4.97 -4.66 7.29
C PHE A 47 -5.46 -5.97 7.92
N LEU A 48 -6.56 -6.52 7.43
CA LEU A 48 -7.10 -7.79 7.92
C LEU A 48 -6.16 -8.96 7.64
N LEU A 49 -5.51 -9.00 6.47
CA LEU A 49 -4.52 -10.01 6.16
C LEU A 49 -3.35 -9.98 7.16
N ARG A 50 -2.84 -8.78 7.50
CA ARG A 50 -1.82 -8.61 8.54
C ARG A 50 -2.32 -9.03 9.92
N LEU A 51 -3.59 -8.77 10.23
CA LEU A 51 -4.21 -9.20 11.47
C LEU A 51 -4.26 -10.73 11.57
N PHE A 52 -4.65 -11.43 10.50
CA PHE A 52 -4.63 -12.89 10.45
C PHE A 52 -3.21 -13.46 10.52
N ALA A 53 -2.24 -12.82 9.85
CA ALA A 53 -0.82 -13.16 9.96
C ALA A 53 -0.31 -13.05 11.41
N TYR A 54 -0.77 -12.03 12.14
CA TYR A 54 -0.44 -11.84 13.54
C TYR A 54 -1.09 -12.91 14.43
N ILE A 55 -2.37 -13.23 14.20
CA ILE A 55 -3.08 -14.24 14.99
C ILE A 55 -2.45 -15.63 14.79
N ASN A 56 -2.23 -15.99 13.52
CA ASN A 56 -1.76 -17.28 13.05
C ASN A 56 -0.41 -17.12 12.32
N PRO A 57 0.72 -17.04 13.06
CA PRO A 57 2.05 -16.92 12.47
C PRO A 57 2.54 -18.22 11.79
N GLU A 58 1.84 -19.35 12.01
CA GLU A 58 2.20 -20.64 11.42
C GLU A 58 1.74 -20.72 9.96
N VAL A 59 2.66 -20.40 9.05
CA VAL A 59 2.73 -21.03 7.74
C VAL A 59 4.15 -21.54 7.58
N ASP A 60 4.28 -22.86 7.78
CA ASP A 60 5.48 -23.69 7.67
C ASP A 60 6.62 -23.37 8.66
N GLY A 61 7.26 -24.40 9.20
CA GLY A 61 8.38 -24.32 10.16
C GLY A 61 9.63 -23.56 9.68
N LYS A 62 9.54 -22.80 8.58
CA LYS A 62 10.47 -21.75 8.18
C LYS A 62 9.89 -20.42 8.61
N ARG A 63 10.22 -20.03 9.85
CA ARG A 63 10.02 -18.68 10.41
C ARG A 63 10.09 -17.62 9.32
N ASN A 64 9.01 -16.86 9.12
CA ASN A 64 8.86 -15.76 8.15
C ASN A 64 10.20 -15.06 7.83
N LYS A 65 10.91 -15.52 6.80
CA LYS A 65 12.13 -14.88 6.28
C LYS A 65 11.82 -13.72 5.33
N LEU A 66 10.54 -13.35 5.21
CA LEU A 66 10.13 -12.04 4.71
C LEU A 66 10.16 -11.09 5.90
N GLU A 67 11.37 -10.70 6.31
CA GLU A 67 11.55 -9.56 7.18
C GLU A 67 10.85 -8.38 6.53
N THR A 68 9.86 -7.83 7.23
CA THR A 68 9.27 -6.54 6.91
C THR A 68 10.38 -5.50 7.15
N ASN A 69 11.22 -5.32 6.13
CA ASN A 69 12.27 -4.31 6.07
C ASN A 69 11.68 -2.89 5.96
N GLU A 70 10.68 -2.56 6.78
CA GLU A 70 10.19 -1.21 7.02
C GLU A 70 9.64 -1.05 8.45
N THR A 71 10.27 -1.67 9.45
CA THR A 71 10.38 -0.95 10.74
C THR A 71 11.33 0.21 10.50
N GLN A 72 10.81 1.27 9.88
CA GLN A 72 11.38 2.60 10.04
C GLN A 72 11.59 2.76 11.55
N LYS A 73 12.86 2.82 11.97
CA LYS A 73 13.24 3.46 13.21
C LYS A 73 12.53 4.81 13.20
N LEU A 74 11.41 4.90 13.91
CA LEU A 74 10.80 6.15 14.32
C LEU A 74 11.86 6.84 15.20
N LYS A 75 12.83 7.51 14.55
CA LYS A 75 13.51 8.67 15.13
C LYS A 75 12.48 9.78 15.18
N GLY A 76 11.46 9.60 16.02
CA GLY A 76 10.56 10.65 16.45
C GLY A 76 11.38 11.64 17.26
N GLY A 77 11.34 12.89 16.82
CA GLY A 77 12.08 14.01 17.40
C GLY A 77 11.94 14.08 18.92
N GLY A 78 13.06 14.47 19.55
CA GLY A 78 13.13 14.71 20.97
C GLY A 78 12.10 15.74 21.44
N GLY A 79 11.59 15.49 22.64
CA GLY A 79 10.79 16.46 23.41
C GLY A 79 9.31 16.13 23.46
N ALA A 80 8.92 15.17 24.31
CA ALA A 80 7.64 15.11 25.06
C ALA A 80 7.25 13.68 25.53
N ALA A 81 8.04 12.64 25.27
CA ALA A 81 7.73 11.27 25.67
C ALA A 81 8.55 10.77 26.88
N LYS A 82 8.89 11.65 27.84
CA LYS A 82 9.63 11.25 29.06
C LYS A 82 8.75 10.82 30.24
N GLY A 83 7.42 10.68 30.04
CA GLY A 83 6.46 10.43 31.12
C GLY A 83 5.57 9.19 30.99
N LEU A 84 5.50 8.55 29.82
CA LEU A 84 4.84 7.24 29.71
C LEU A 84 5.93 6.17 29.68
N LYS A 85 6.12 5.48 30.81
CA LYS A 85 6.61 4.11 30.77
C LYS A 85 5.65 3.35 29.87
N GLN A 86 6.01 3.19 28.59
CA GLN A 86 5.44 2.13 27.77
C GLN A 86 5.68 0.86 28.57
N GLN A 87 4.60 0.28 29.11
CA GLN A 87 4.60 -1.12 29.47
C GLN A 87 4.97 -1.84 28.18
N LEU A 88 6.26 -2.18 28.03
CA LEU A 88 6.71 -3.13 27.03
C LEU A 88 5.88 -4.38 27.29
N LEU A 89 5.13 -4.84 26.29
CA LEU A 89 4.49 -6.15 26.33
C LEU A 89 5.59 -7.16 26.67
N ASP A 90 5.36 -8.02 27.67
CA ASP A 90 6.29 -9.09 27.97
C ASP A 90 6.42 -9.97 26.71
N PRO A 91 7.63 -10.33 26.26
CA PRO A 91 7.81 -11.13 25.04
C PRO A 91 7.05 -12.47 25.05
N SER A 92 6.75 -12.99 26.24
CA SER A 92 5.89 -14.17 26.46
C SER A 92 4.43 -13.94 26.04
N ASP A 93 3.91 -12.72 26.22
CA ASP A 93 2.51 -12.39 25.89
C ASP A 93 2.29 -12.30 24.37
N VAL A 94 3.33 -11.94 23.61
CA VAL A 94 3.30 -11.89 22.14
C VAL A 94 3.28 -13.29 21.53
N GLN A 95 3.85 -14.28 22.23
CA GLN A 95 3.82 -15.68 21.79
C GLN A 95 2.51 -16.39 22.16
N ASN A 96 1.78 -15.89 23.16
CA ASN A 96 0.54 -16.49 23.62
C ASN A 96 -0.61 -16.23 22.62
N GLU A 97 -1.09 -17.30 21.99
CA GLU A 97 -2.17 -17.26 20.99
C GLU A 97 -3.45 -16.59 21.53
N VAL A 98 -3.81 -16.85 22.79
CA VAL A 98 -5.03 -16.31 23.40
C VAL A 98 -4.96 -14.78 23.50
N VAL A 99 -3.78 -14.26 23.88
CA VAL A 99 -3.53 -12.83 23.98
C VAL A 99 -3.59 -12.17 22.60
N ARG A 100 -2.98 -12.80 21.58
CA ARG A 100 -3.03 -12.29 20.21
C ARG A 100 -4.46 -12.20 19.67
N ARG A 101 -5.25 -13.26 19.85
CA ARG A 101 -6.68 -13.29 19.45
C ARG A 101 -7.48 -12.21 20.18
N LYS A 102 -7.30 -12.07 21.49
CA LYS A 102 -8.00 -11.04 22.29
C LYS A 102 -7.61 -9.62 21.87
N ALA A 103 -6.34 -9.37 21.57
CA ALA A 103 -5.88 -8.09 21.07
C ALA A 103 -6.51 -7.75 19.71
N ALA A 104 -6.51 -8.71 18.79
CA ALA A 104 -7.13 -8.55 17.47
C ALA A 104 -8.64 -8.28 17.57
N LEU A 105 -9.36 -9.04 18.41
CA LEU A 105 -10.79 -8.81 18.65
C LEU A 105 -11.06 -7.44 19.25
N THR A 106 -10.24 -6.99 20.20
CA THR A 106 -10.39 -5.66 20.81
C THR A 106 -10.23 -4.55 19.77
N LEU A 107 -9.29 -4.71 18.83
CA LEU A 107 -9.08 -3.75 17.75
C LEU A 107 -10.30 -3.67 16.82
N LEU A 108 -10.88 -4.82 16.45
CA LEU A 108 -12.05 -4.88 15.56
C LEU A 108 -13.34 -4.42 16.26
N MET A 109 -13.53 -4.75 17.53
CA MET A 109 -14.78 -4.45 18.27
C MET A 109 -14.84 -3.04 18.83
N ALA A 110 -13.69 -2.41 19.12
CA ALA A 110 -13.64 -1.09 19.74
C ALA A 110 -12.75 -0.08 18.99
N PRO A 111 -12.91 0.11 17.65
CA PRO A 111 -12.16 1.11 16.93
C PRO A 111 -12.51 2.53 17.40
N PHE A 112 -11.52 3.42 17.39
CA PHE A 112 -11.67 4.81 17.82
C PHE A 112 -12.81 5.56 17.08
N VAL A 113 -13.12 5.13 15.86
CA VAL A 113 -14.22 5.67 15.04
C VAL A 113 -15.55 5.62 15.77
N LEU A 114 -15.86 4.49 16.42
CA LEU A 114 -17.09 4.31 17.21
C LEU A 114 -17.17 5.35 18.32
N LYS A 115 -16.03 5.65 18.95
CA LYS A 115 -15.95 6.63 20.05
C LYS A 115 -16.13 8.07 19.60
N THR A 116 -15.66 8.43 18.40
CA THR A 116 -15.72 9.83 17.91
C THR A 116 -17.07 10.25 17.36
N LYS A 117 -17.88 9.32 16.83
CA LYS A 117 -19.23 9.65 16.34
C LYS A 117 -20.25 9.92 17.46
N HIS A 118 -19.95 9.55 18.72
CA HIS A 118 -20.84 9.67 19.89
C HIS A 118 -21.32 11.08 20.28
N LYS A 119 -20.78 12.16 19.68
CA LYS A 119 -21.03 13.54 20.15
C LYS A 119 -22.15 14.29 19.44
N ARG A 120 -22.83 13.72 18.45
CA ARG A 120 -23.74 14.48 17.58
C ARG A 120 -25.23 14.42 17.92
N VAL A 121 -25.67 13.48 18.76
CA VAL A 121 -27.10 13.23 19.04
C VAL A 121 -27.37 13.39 20.55
N GLU A 122 -28.31 14.29 20.88
CA GLU A 122 -28.71 14.63 22.24
C GLU A 122 -29.72 13.62 22.82
N ASN A 123 -30.52 12.98 21.96
CA ASN A 123 -31.48 11.93 22.33
C ASN A 123 -30.79 10.57 22.55
N ARG A 124 -31.10 9.87 23.66
CA ARG A 124 -30.47 8.57 23.98
C ARG A 124 -30.89 7.42 23.05
N GLU A 125 -32.12 7.45 22.53
CA GLU A 125 -32.69 6.36 21.72
C GLU A 125 -32.14 6.40 20.28
N GLU A 126 -32.28 7.52 19.57
CA GLU A 126 -31.71 7.74 18.23
C GLU A 126 -30.18 7.52 18.21
N LYS A 127 -29.50 7.89 19.30
CA LYS A 127 -28.06 7.66 19.49
C LYS A 127 -27.68 6.18 19.54
N SER A 128 -28.54 5.34 20.09
CA SER A 128 -28.30 3.90 20.15
C SER A 128 -28.47 3.24 18.77
N GLU A 129 -29.44 3.70 17.99
CA GLU A 129 -29.73 3.19 16.65
C GLU A 129 -28.61 3.54 15.65
N GLU A 130 -28.17 4.80 15.59
CA GLU A 130 -27.07 5.21 14.70
C GLU A 130 -25.76 4.43 14.99
N LEU A 131 -25.47 4.20 16.28
CA LEU A 131 -24.30 3.43 16.70
C LEU A 131 -24.41 1.96 16.25
N LEU A 132 -25.60 1.37 16.37
CA LEU A 132 -25.86 -0.01 15.96
C LEU A 132 -25.73 -0.15 14.44
N VAL A 133 -26.32 0.76 13.67
CA VAL A 133 -26.19 0.79 12.19
C VAL A 133 -24.73 0.89 11.77
N PHE A 134 -23.98 1.83 12.36
CA PHE A 134 -22.58 2.02 12.00
C PHE A 134 -21.71 0.83 12.42
N THR A 135 -22.02 0.18 13.55
CA THR A 135 -21.34 -1.06 13.97
C THR A 135 -21.64 -2.22 13.01
N ARG A 136 -22.88 -2.34 12.51
CA ARG A 136 -23.24 -3.34 11.49
C ARG A 136 -22.49 -3.10 10.20
N MET A 137 -22.39 -1.85 9.77
CA MET A 137 -21.62 -1.45 8.59
C MET A 137 -20.13 -1.78 8.71
N LEU A 138 -19.51 -1.55 9.88
CA LEU A 138 -18.12 -1.94 10.11
C LEU A 138 -17.93 -3.46 10.06
N LYS A 139 -18.88 -4.23 10.59
CA LYS A 139 -18.87 -5.70 10.50
C LYS A 139 -19.05 -6.18 9.07
N SER A 140 -19.90 -5.54 8.27
CA SER A 140 -20.09 -5.92 6.87
C SER A 140 -18.86 -5.59 6.02
N LEU A 141 -18.18 -4.48 6.29
CA LEU A 141 -16.89 -4.17 5.64
C LEU A 141 -15.81 -5.19 6.01
N ALA A 142 -15.74 -5.60 7.28
CA ALA A 142 -14.81 -6.65 7.70
C ALA A 142 -15.15 -7.99 7.02
N LEU A 143 -16.44 -8.36 6.97
CA LEU A 143 -16.91 -9.55 6.27
C LEU A 143 -16.54 -9.52 4.79
N PHE A 144 -16.82 -8.41 4.12
CA PHE A 144 -16.47 -8.20 2.71
C PHE A 144 -14.99 -8.45 2.45
N ASN A 145 -14.11 -7.80 3.21
CA ASN A 145 -12.67 -7.95 3.03
C ASN A 145 -12.19 -9.39 3.33
N VAL A 146 -12.75 -10.06 4.34
CA VAL A 146 -12.43 -11.48 4.60
C VAL A 146 -12.87 -12.37 3.44
N GLN A 147 -14.08 -12.15 2.91
CA GLN A 147 -14.58 -12.93 1.77
C GLN A 147 -13.78 -12.67 0.50
N LEU A 148 -13.36 -11.42 0.27
CA LEU A 148 -12.48 -11.08 -0.84
C LEU A 148 -11.14 -11.82 -0.74
N LEU A 149 -10.50 -11.81 0.44
CA LEU A 149 -9.26 -12.54 0.68
C LEU A 149 -9.41 -14.06 0.49
N ARG A 150 -10.58 -14.62 0.84
CA ARG A 150 -10.91 -16.04 0.59
C ARG A 150 -11.12 -16.33 -0.90
N ARG A 151 -11.80 -15.45 -1.64
CA ARG A 151 -11.95 -15.59 -3.11
C ARG A 151 -10.62 -15.50 -3.84
N LEU A 152 -9.72 -14.66 -3.34
CA LEU A 152 -8.33 -14.59 -3.78
C LEU A 152 -7.48 -15.75 -3.26
N GLN A 153 -8.03 -16.77 -2.60
CA GLN A 153 -7.31 -17.94 -2.07
C GLN A 153 -6.12 -17.59 -1.14
N MET A 154 -6.15 -16.40 -0.52
CA MET A 154 -5.11 -15.94 0.40
C MET A 154 -5.41 -16.35 1.84
N LEU A 155 -6.68 -16.65 2.13
CA LEU A 155 -7.14 -17.17 3.41
C LEU A 155 -7.88 -18.48 3.21
N ASP A 156 -7.53 -19.49 4.01
CA ASP A 156 -8.26 -20.75 4.09
C ASP A 156 -9.56 -20.63 4.92
N GLU A 157 -10.38 -21.68 4.95
CA GLU A 157 -11.60 -21.77 5.77
C GLU A 157 -11.35 -21.50 7.25
N LYS A 158 -10.18 -21.91 7.74
CA LYS A 158 -9.70 -21.69 9.12
C LYS A 158 -9.00 -20.34 9.33
N CYS A 159 -8.96 -19.49 8.31
CA CYS A 159 -8.25 -18.20 8.30
C CYS A 159 -6.73 -18.30 8.50
N TYR A 160 -6.12 -19.38 8.03
CA TYR A 160 -4.66 -19.44 7.83
C TYR A 160 -4.29 -18.78 6.51
N LEU A 161 -3.10 -18.19 6.46
CA LEU A 161 -2.57 -17.61 5.23
C LEU A 161 -2.23 -18.73 4.24
N HIS A 162 -2.55 -18.54 2.96
CA HIS A 162 -2.27 -19.51 1.92
C HIS A 162 -1.80 -18.85 0.62
N GLY A 163 -1.11 -19.62 -0.24
CA GLY A 163 -0.65 -19.19 -1.57
C GLY A 163 0.17 -17.90 -1.54
N PHE A 164 -0.29 -16.90 -2.30
CA PHE A 164 0.38 -15.59 -2.45
C PHE A 164 0.13 -14.62 -1.27
N ALA A 165 -0.45 -15.08 -0.16
CA ALA A 165 -0.71 -14.24 1.02
C ALA A 165 0.55 -13.54 1.56
N GLN A 166 1.69 -14.24 1.61
CA GLN A 166 2.96 -13.66 2.08
C GLN A 166 3.44 -12.53 1.18
N PHE A 167 3.25 -12.67 -0.14
CA PHE A 167 3.60 -11.63 -1.11
C PHE A 167 2.69 -10.41 -1.00
N ALA A 168 1.38 -10.61 -0.80
CA ALA A 168 0.47 -9.48 -0.55
C ALA A 168 0.77 -8.76 0.77
N LEU A 169 1.25 -9.48 1.79
CA LEU A 169 1.71 -8.91 3.06
C LEU A 169 2.95 -8.04 2.87
N HIS A 170 3.90 -8.51 2.06
CA HIS A 170 5.09 -7.74 1.67
C HIS A 170 4.70 -6.39 1.05
N MET A 171 3.69 -6.38 0.18
CA MET A 171 3.17 -5.16 -0.46
C MET A 171 1.92 -4.57 0.23
N SER A 172 1.76 -4.78 1.54
CA SER A 172 0.54 -4.40 2.27
C SER A 172 0.26 -2.90 2.34
N GLN A 173 1.24 -2.05 2.01
CA GLN A 173 1.06 -0.60 1.91
C GLN A 173 0.49 -0.14 0.56
N ARG A 174 0.49 -1.03 -0.45
CA ARG A 174 0.15 -0.72 -1.85
C ARG A 174 -1.23 -1.23 -2.25
N GLU A 175 -2.21 -1.10 -1.36
CA GLU A 175 -3.62 -1.43 -1.63
C GLU A 175 -4.27 -0.29 -2.45
N PRO A 176 -5.06 -0.59 -3.50
CA PRO A 176 -5.57 -1.90 -3.93
C PRO A 176 -4.68 -2.68 -4.93
N GLY A 177 -3.62 -2.07 -5.45
CA GLY A 177 -2.80 -2.66 -6.51
C GLY A 177 -2.20 -4.02 -6.16
N ASN A 178 -1.86 -4.25 -4.89
CA ASN A 178 -1.36 -5.53 -4.41
C ASN A 178 -2.36 -6.70 -4.59
N LEU A 179 -3.67 -6.48 -4.36
CA LEU A 179 -4.69 -7.53 -4.50
C LEU A 179 -4.90 -7.89 -5.97
N VAL A 180 -5.02 -6.88 -6.82
CA VAL A 180 -5.16 -7.05 -8.27
C VAL A 180 -3.94 -7.77 -8.84
N PHE A 181 -2.74 -7.36 -8.43
CA PHE A 181 -1.51 -7.99 -8.89
C PHE A 181 -1.43 -9.47 -8.49
N VAL A 182 -1.85 -9.83 -7.27
CA VAL A 182 -1.93 -11.24 -6.85
C VAL A 182 -2.93 -12.02 -7.69
N ARG A 183 -4.10 -11.45 -8.01
CA ARG A 183 -5.07 -12.11 -8.89
C ARG A 183 -4.48 -12.36 -10.28
N LEU A 184 -3.77 -11.40 -10.85
CA LEU A 184 -3.11 -11.53 -12.15
C LEU A 184 -2.01 -12.61 -12.14
N LEU A 185 -1.28 -12.76 -11.02
CA LEU A 185 -0.31 -13.84 -10.82
C LEU A 185 -1.00 -15.21 -10.73
N GLN A 186 -2.10 -15.31 -9.99
CA GLN A 186 -2.84 -16.57 -9.81
C GLN A 186 -3.41 -17.11 -11.12
N GLU A 187 -3.96 -16.23 -11.95
CA GLU A 187 -4.49 -16.59 -13.27
C GLU A 187 -3.38 -16.85 -14.31
N GLY A 188 -2.12 -16.57 -13.96
CA GLY A 188 -0.96 -16.76 -14.84
C GLY A 188 -0.99 -15.84 -16.07
N VAL A 189 -1.65 -14.68 -15.97
CA VAL A 189 -1.82 -13.75 -17.12
C VAL A 189 -0.47 -13.26 -17.61
N PHE A 190 0.45 -12.97 -16.69
CA PHE A 190 1.80 -12.55 -17.03
C PHE A 190 2.57 -13.63 -17.78
N HIS A 191 2.51 -14.90 -17.35
CA HIS A 191 3.16 -16.00 -18.06
C HIS A 191 2.56 -16.25 -19.44
N ARG A 192 1.24 -16.06 -19.61
CA ARG A 192 0.59 -16.12 -20.94
C ARG A 192 0.99 -14.96 -21.84
N TYR A 193 1.21 -13.78 -21.27
CA TYR A 193 1.65 -12.59 -22.01
C TYR A 193 3.13 -12.74 -22.41
N PHE A 194 4.02 -12.99 -21.46
CA PHE A 194 5.45 -13.17 -21.69
C PHE A 194 5.79 -14.44 -22.49
N GLY A 195 4.98 -15.49 -22.38
CA GLY A 195 5.15 -16.71 -23.18
C GLY A 195 4.93 -16.52 -24.68
N LYS A 196 4.28 -15.42 -25.09
CA LYS A 196 4.15 -15.04 -26.51
C LYS A 196 5.36 -14.23 -27.02
N CYS A 197 6.17 -13.68 -26.12
CA CYS A 197 7.32 -12.86 -26.44
C CYS A 197 8.60 -13.71 -26.42
N ASN A 198 9.42 -13.62 -27.47
CA ASN A 198 10.73 -14.25 -27.46
C ASN A 198 11.73 -13.37 -26.69
N LEU A 199 11.69 -13.45 -25.36
CA LEU A 199 12.49 -12.65 -24.43
C LEU A 199 14.02 -12.82 -24.55
N PHE A 200 14.49 -13.72 -25.43
CA PHE A 200 15.90 -13.89 -25.77
C PHE A 200 16.39 -12.87 -26.81
N HIS A 201 15.50 -12.27 -27.60
CA HIS A 201 15.86 -11.24 -28.56
C HIS A 201 15.65 -9.84 -27.99
N GLN A 202 16.67 -9.00 -28.12
CA GLN A 202 16.65 -7.61 -27.64
C GLN A 202 15.54 -6.77 -28.32
N SER A 203 15.07 -7.18 -29.50
CA SER A 203 13.94 -6.55 -30.22
C SER A 203 12.62 -6.67 -29.46
N ASP A 204 12.39 -7.79 -28.78
CA ASP A 204 11.12 -8.10 -28.12
C ASP A 204 11.20 -7.76 -26.62
N LEU A 205 12.40 -7.70 -26.05
CA LEU A 205 12.64 -7.36 -24.65
C LEU A 205 12.34 -5.89 -24.35
N GLY A 206 12.71 -4.96 -25.23
CA GLY A 206 12.42 -3.53 -25.08
C GLY A 206 10.92 -3.22 -24.92
N PRO A 207 10.05 -3.60 -25.88
CA PRO A 207 8.61 -3.38 -25.76
C PRO A 207 7.99 -4.12 -24.57
N ALA A 208 8.52 -5.30 -24.22
CA ALA A 208 8.06 -6.02 -23.02
C ALA A 208 8.37 -5.26 -21.71
N LYS A 209 9.52 -4.58 -21.62
CA LYS A 209 9.87 -3.69 -20.49
C LYS A 209 8.96 -2.46 -20.44
N ASP A 210 8.73 -1.83 -21.58
CA ASP A 210 7.81 -0.69 -21.69
C ASP A 210 6.38 -1.07 -21.25
N ASP A 211 5.86 -2.19 -21.75
CA ASP A 211 4.55 -2.70 -21.39
C ASP A 211 4.48 -3.05 -19.90
N TRP A 212 5.54 -3.65 -19.34
CA TRP A 212 5.62 -3.94 -17.91
C TRP A 212 5.51 -2.67 -17.04
N VAL A 213 6.27 -1.62 -17.37
CA VAL A 213 6.17 -0.33 -16.67
C VAL A 213 4.78 0.28 -16.83
N CYS A 214 4.19 0.18 -18.02
CA CYS A 214 2.83 0.68 -18.28
C CYS A 214 1.77 -0.03 -17.42
N ILE A 215 1.80 -1.37 -17.35
CA ILE A 215 0.88 -2.18 -16.53
C ILE A 215 1.01 -1.79 -15.05
N LEU A 216 2.24 -1.70 -14.54
CA LEU A 216 2.47 -1.34 -13.14
C LEU A 216 2.07 0.12 -12.86
N ALA A 217 2.26 1.02 -13.81
CA ALA A 217 1.79 2.40 -13.69
C ALA A 217 0.25 2.45 -13.52
N TYR A 218 -0.52 1.68 -14.32
CA TYR A 218 -1.98 1.61 -14.16
C TYR A 218 -2.41 1.07 -12.80
N ILE A 219 -1.77 -0.02 -12.35
CA ILE A 219 -2.17 -0.71 -11.12
C ILE A 219 -1.81 0.11 -9.87
N PHE A 220 -0.62 0.73 -9.84
CA PHE A 220 -0.08 1.31 -8.59
C PHE A 220 -0.07 2.83 -8.51
N THR A 221 -0.07 3.57 -9.64
CA THR A 221 0.15 5.03 -9.56
C THR A 221 -1.13 5.84 -9.42
N GLN A 222 -2.30 5.32 -9.86
CA GLN A 222 -3.67 5.87 -9.75
C GLN A 222 -3.83 7.41 -9.88
N LYS A 223 -2.85 8.13 -10.43
CA LYS A 223 -2.82 9.60 -10.46
C LYS A 223 -3.51 10.06 -11.73
N MET A 224 -4.69 10.64 -11.55
CA MET A 224 -5.48 11.20 -12.65
C MET A 224 -4.96 12.57 -13.07
N LEU A 225 -5.18 12.91 -14.35
CA LEU A 225 -4.99 14.26 -14.84
C LEU A 225 -6.08 15.20 -14.30
N PRO A 226 -5.73 16.46 -13.95
CA PRO A 226 -6.70 17.42 -13.44
C PRO A 226 -7.71 17.85 -14.52
N PHE A 227 -8.94 18.14 -14.08
CA PHE A 227 -10.12 18.40 -14.92
C PHE A 227 -9.99 19.49 -15.99
N TYR A 228 -9.08 20.44 -15.81
CA TYR A 228 -8.92 21.58 -16.72
C TYR A 228 -8.28 21.22 -18.06
N ASP A 229 -7.64 20.05 -18.17
CA ASP A 229 -6.90 19.65 -19.37
C ASP A 229 -7.71 18.83 -20.37
N ASN A 230 -8.87 18.27 -19.99
CA ASN A 230 -9.69 17.48 -20.91
C ASN A 230 -10.36 18.32 -22.02
N LEU A 231 -10.35 19.66 -21.89
CA LEU A 231 -10.94 20.59 -22.86
C LEU A 231 -9.91 21.16 -23.85
N ALA A 232 -8.63 20.89 -23.65
CA ALA A 232 -7.54 21.51 -24.38
C ALA A 232 -6.74 20.49 -25.23
N VAL A 233 -7.12 20.44 -26.50
CA VAL A 233 -6.22 20.32 -27.67
C VAL A 233 -5.72 18.92 -28.08
N LYS A 234 -6.11 18.58 -29.31
CA LYS A 234 -5.52 17.61 -30.25
C LYS A 234 -4.05 17.95 -30.61
N THR A 235 -3.15 18.00 -29.64
CA THR A 235 -1.71 18.17 -29.88
C THR A 235 -0.94 16.98 -29.30
N GLU A 236 0.04 16.52 -30.07
CA GLU A 236 0.73 15.22 -30.04
C GLU A 236 1.59 14.92 -28.79
N ALA A 237 1.34 15.53 -27.62
CA ALA A 237 2.15 15.29 -26.44
C ALA A 237 1.39 15.49 -25.12
N MET A 238 0.15 14.98 -25.02
CA MET A 238 -0.51 14.90 -23.71
C MET A 238 0.09 13.76 -22.87
N PRO A 239 0.30 13.98 -21.56
CA PRO A 239 0.88 12.99 -20.63
C PRO A 239 -0.16 11.95 -20.22
N ILE A 240 -0.74 11.29 -21.22
CA ILE A 240 -1.75 10.25 -21.05
C ILE A 240 -1.03 8.92 -21.08
N LEU A 241 -1.27 8.09 -20.06
CA LEU A 241 -0.73 6.74 -20.01
C LEU A 241 -1.20 5.95 -21.25
N PRO A 242 -0.28 5.27 -21.99
CA PRO A 242 -0.64 4.49 -23.18
C PRO A 242 -1.69 3.44 -22.85
N PRO A 243 -2.57 3.05 -23.78
CA PRO A 243 -3.58 2.03 -23.50
C PRO A 243 -2.93 0.71 -23.07
N MET A 244 -3.43 0.13 -21.97
CA MET A 244 -2.96 -1.15 -21.47
C MET A 244 -3.37 -2.30 -22.42
N ASN A 245 -2.62 -3.41 -22.38
CA ASN A 245 -2.96 -4.62 -23.11
C ASN A 245 -4.37 -5.11 -22.75
N GLU A 246 -5.18 -5.41 -23.78
CA GLU A 246 -6.56 -5.90 -23.68
C GLU A 246 -6.69 -7.18 -22.82
N ILE A 247 -5.72 -8.10 -22.87
CA ILE A 247 -5.77 -9.35 -22.09
C ILE A 247 -5.72 -9.05 -20.59
N ILE A 248 -4.89 -8.08 -20.19
CA ILE A 248 -4.74 -7.71 -18.78
C ILE A 248 -5.90 -6.82 -18.36
N ALA A 249 -6.37 -5.94 -19.25
CA ALA A 249 -7.47 -5.03 -18.98
C ALA A 249 -8.76 -5.79 -18.69
N THR A 250 -9.07 -6.81 -19.49
CA THR A 250 -10.25 -7.65 -19.28
C THR A 250 -10.22 -8.40 -17.96
N GLU A 251 -9.06 -8.91 -17.52
CA GLU A 251 -8.95 -9.60 -16.23
C GLU A 251 -9.07 -8.62 -15.04
N ILE A 252 -8.54 -7.40 -15.15
CA ILE A 252 -8.74 -6.36 -14.11
C ILE A 252 -10.22 -5.95 -14.03
N GLU A 253 -10.89 -5.79 -15.18
CA GLU A 253 -12.32 -5.47 -15.21
C GLU A 253 -13.16 -6.58 -14.60
N LYS A 254 -12.86 -7.84 -14.92
CA LYS A 254 -13.50 -9.00 -14.30
C LYS A 254 -13.29 -9.03 -12.78
N HIS A 255 -12.07 -8.77 -12.31
CA HIS A 255 -11.80 -8.66 -10.89
C HIS A 255 -12.61 -7.54 -10.23
N ASN A 256 -12.67 -6.36 -10.84
CA ASN A 256 -13.46 -5.24 -10.34
C ASN A 256 -14.96 -5.59 -10.27
N GLN A 257 -15.50 -6.31 -11.27
CA GLN A 257 -16.88 -6.80 -11.25
C GLN A 257 -17.12 -7.76 -10.08
N GLU A 258 -16.23 -8.73 -9.87
CA GLU A 258 -16.34 -9.67 -8.74
C GLU A 258 -16.28 -8.95 -7.37
N VAL A 259 -15.45 -7.92 -7.25
CA VAL A 259 -15.34 -7.07 -6.06
C VAL A 259 -16.61 -6.25 -5.83
N ASP A 260 -17.16 -5.65 -6.90
CA ASP A 260 -18.38 -4.86 -6.85
C ASP A 260 -19.58 -5.71 -6.41
N GLU A 261 -19.77 -6.89 -7.01
CA GLU A 261 -20.84 -7.84 -6.65
C GLU A 261 -20.76 -8.26 -5.18
N LEU A 262 -19.55 -8.59 -4.70
CA LEU A 262 -19.31 -8.92 -3.30
C LEU A 262 -19.67 -7.78 -2.36
N MET A 263 -19.27 -6.56 -2.73
CA MET A 263 -19.48 -5.39 -1.89
C MET A 263 -20.97 -5.10 -1.77
N LEU A 264 -21.71 -5.13 -2.88
CA LEU A 264 -23.16 -4.93 -2.90
C LEU A 264 -23.88 -6.00 -2.09
N ALA A 265 -23.50 -7.27 -2.23
CA ALA A 265 -24.06 -8.35 -1.42
C ALA A 265 -23.81 -8.14 0.09
N CYS A 266 -22.60 -7.71 0.47
CA CYS A 266 -22.27 -7.41 1.88
C CYS A 266 -23.03 -6.20 2.41
N LEU A 267 -23.27 -5.18 1.58
CA LEU A 267 -24.08 -4.02 1.95
C LEU A 267 -25.55 -4.38 2.09
N GLN A 268 -26.10 -5.23 1.22
CA GLN A 268 -27.44 -5.78 1.37
C GLN A 268 -27.60 -6.52 2.69
N LEU A 269 -26.62 -7.34 3.07
CA LEU A 269 -26.66 -8.04 4.36
C LEU A 269 -26.59 -7.09 5.58
N ALA A 270 -25.97 -5.92 5.41
CA ALA A 270 -25.85 -4.92 6.46
C ALA A 270 -27.11 -4.07 6.64
N SER A 271 -27.91 -3.92 5.58
CA SER A 271 -29.11 -3.08 5.61
C SER A 271 -30.24 -3.74 6.41
N VAL A 272 -31.05 -2.93 7.07
CA VAL A 272 -32.16 -3.40 7.92
C VAL A 272 -33.17 -4.20 7.11
N ASP A 273 -33.48 -3.72 5.89
CA ASP A 273 -34.50 -4.30 5.01
C ASP A 273 -33.94 -5.33 4.01
N ARG A 274 -32.63 -5.62 4.08
CA ARG A 274 -31.87 -6.38 3.07
C ARG A 274 -31.95 -5.82 1.65
N ARG A 275 -32.31 -4.55 1.55
CA ARG A 275 -32.50 -3.78 0.31
C ARG A 275 -31.56 -2.59 0.27
N LEU A 276 -30.97 -2.34 -0.89
CA LEU A 276 -30.14 -1.15 -1.17
C LEU A 276 -30.95 -0.02 -1.79
N ASP A 277 -32.09 -0.36 -2.39
CA ASP A 277 -33.05 0.57 -2.95
C ASP A 277 -33.90 1.25 -1.85
N ASN A 278 -34.37 2.44 -2.20
CA ASN A 278 -35.26 3.28 -1.41
C ASN A 278 -36.34 3.82 -2.38
N PRO A 279 -37.59 4.07 -1.97
CA PRO A 279 -38.58 4.76 -2.82
C PRO A 279 -38.03 6.04 -3.49
N VAL A 280 -37.14 6.78 -2.82
CA VAL A 280 -36.47 7.95 -3.43
C VAL A 280 -35.50 7.56 -4.55
N PHE A 281 -34.84 6.41 -4.42
CA PHE A 281 -33.96 5.85 -5.44
C PHE A 281 -34.75 5.43 -6.69
N ALA A 282 -35.92 4.80 -6.51
CA ALA A 282 -36.79 4.43 -7.63
C ALA A 282 -37.28 5.64 -8.45
N LEU A 283 -37.49 6.79 -7.81
CA LEU A 283 -37.86 8.04 -8.48
C LEU A 283 -36.76 8.60 -9.40
N SER A 284 -35.50 8.17 -9.22
CA SER A 284 -34.38 8.61 -10.07
C SER A 284 -34.32 7.88 -11.41
N GLY A 285 -35.15 6.85 -11.63
CA GLY A 285 -35.11 5.99 -12.81
C GLY A 285 -33.95 4.99 -12.82
N LEU A 286 -33.18 4.91 -11.73
CA LEU A 286 -32.10 3.93 -11.54
C LEU A 286 -32.65 2.70 -10.80
N SER A 287 -32.21 1.51 -11.24
CA SER A 287 -32.52 0.24 -10.58
C SER A 287 -31.35 -0.23 -9.71
N ALA A 288 -31.56 -1.27 -8.90
CA ALA A 288 -30.48 -1.87 -8.10
C ALA A 288 -29.32 -2.40 -8.97
N GLU A 289 -29.60 -2.71 -10.24
CA GLU A 289 -28.61 -3.15 -11.24
C GLU A 289 -27.70 -2.01 -11.71
N CYS A 290 -28.13 -0.75 -11.55
CA CYS A 290 -27.33 0.43 -11.85
C CYS A 290 -26.33 0.77 -10.73
N LEU A 291 -26.40 0.10 -9.59
CA LEU A 291 -25.45 0.29 -8.50
C LEU A 291 -24.14 -0.42 -8.87
N SER A 292 -23.07 0.35 -9.14
CA SER A 292 -21.71 -0.18 -9.22
C SER A 292 -20.87 0.35 -8.07
N GLY A 293 -19.91 -0.45 -7.60
CA GLY A 293 -18.97 -0.04 -6.55
C GLY A 293 -18.01 1.04 -7.03
N SER A 294 -17.81 1.17 -8.34
CA SER A 294 -17.12 2.34 -8.91
C SER A 294 -17.85 3.68 -8.71
N GLN A 295 -19.13 3.65 -8.36
CA GLN A 295 -19.97 4.83 -8.13
C GLN A 295 -20.68 4.76 -6.77
N ILE A 296 -19.96 4.36 -5.71
CA ILE A 296 -20.48 4.25 -4.33
C ILE A 296 -21.20 5.52 -3.86
N ASN A 297 -20.95 6.70 -4.44
CA ASN A 297 -21.61 7.97 -4.09
C ASN A 297 -23.14 7.89 -4.03
N PHE A 298 -23.78 6.98 -4.77
CA PHE A 298 -25.24 6.82 -4.71
C PHE A 298 -25.73 6.22 -3.40
N VAL A 299 -25.05 5.21 -2.84
CA VAL A 299 -25.55 4.49 -1.65
C VAL A 299 -25.63 5.41 -0.41
N PRO A 300 -24.60 6.22 -0.07
CA PRO A 300 -24.68 7.21 1.02
C PRO A 300 -25.71 8.32 0.80
N ALA A 301 -26.00 8.67 -0.45
CA ALA A 301 -26.96 9.75 -0.77
C ALA A 301 -28.41 9.35 -0.47
N PHE A 302 -28.76 8.07 -0.69
CA PHE A 302 -30.13 7.56 -0.49
C PHE A 302 -30.32 6.80 0.84
N ARG A 303 -29.22 6.42 1.50
CA ARG A 303 -29.21 5.77 2.82
C ARG A 303 -28.10 6.41 3.68
N SER A 304 -28.50 7.31 4.57
CA SER A 304 -27.60 7.98 5.54
C SER A 304 -26.87 7.00 6.47
N GLU A 305 -27.37 5.76 6.55
CA GLU A 305 -26.81 4.61 7.26
C GLU A 305 -25.44 4.17 6.73
N PHE A 306 -25.16 4.39 5.45
CA PHE A 306 -23.92 3.97 4.80
C PHE A 306 -23.00 5.17 4.53
N ILE A 307 -21.88 5.26 5.24
CA ILE A 307 -20.84 6.26 4.97
C ILE A 307 -19.54 5.53 4.63
N LEU A 308 -19.45 5.07 3.40
CA LEU A 308 -18.25 4.39 2.88
C LEU A 308 -17.40 5.39 2.11
N ASP A 309 -16.10 5.38 2.40
CA ASP A 309 -15.12 6.03 1.53
C ASP A 309 -14.81 5.07 0.37
N GLU A 310 -14.77 5.59 -0.86
CA GLU A 310 -14.38 4.86 -2.09
C GLU A 310 -13.05 4.13 -1.87
N ARG A 311 -12.14 4.73 -1.08
CA ARG A 311 -10.82 4.18 -0.76
C ARG A 311 -10.84 2.87 0.05
N LEU A 312 -11.95 2.53 0.67
CA LEU A 312 -12.09 1.28 1.44
C LEU A 312 -12.46 0.09 0.55
N VAL A 313 -12.85 0.35 -0.70
CA VAL A 313 -13.18 -0.70 -1.66
C VAL A 313 -11.98 -0.87 -2.59
N PRO A 314 -11.41 -2.07 -2.69
CA PRO A 314 -10.16 -2.27 -3.40
C PRO A 314 -10.37 -2.39 -4.92
N LEU A 315 -10.80 -1.31 -5.56
CA LEU A 315 -11.02 -1.24 -7.00
C LEU A 315 -9.87 -0.55 -7.71
N THR A 316 -9.52 -1.05 -8.90
CA THR A 316 -8.54 -0.40 -9.78
C THR A 316 -9.25 0.14 -11.01
N HIS A 317 -9.52 1.45 -11.01
CA HIS A 317 -10.22 2.11 -12.12
C HIS A 317 -9.29 2.31 -13.32
N LEU A 318 -9.44 1.46 -14.35
CA LEU A 318 -8.77 1.65 -15.64
C LEU A 318 -9.30 2.89 -16.36
N THR A 319 -10.60 3.13 -16.23
CA THR A 319 -11.27 4.31 -16.75
C THR A 319 -12.14 4.93 -15.66
N ARG A 320 -12.07 6.25 -15.53
CA ARG A 320 -12.97 7.02 -14.65
C ARG A 320 -13.66 8.07 -15.50
N SER A 321 -14.94 8.29 -15.27
CA SER A 321 -15.72 9.33 -15.95
C SER A 321 -16.20 10.35 -14.94
N ASP A 322 -16.26 11.61 -15.37
CA ASP A 322 -16.85 12.68 -14.58
C ASP A 322 -18.38 12.57 -14.54
N HIS A 323 -19.04 13.36 -13.68
CA HIS A 323 -20.50 13.49 -13.60
C HIS A 323 -21.18 13.88 -14.93
N ARG A 324 -20.39 14.37 -15.91
CA ARG A 324 -20.82 14.70 -17.28
C ARG A 324 -20.56 13.58 -18.30
N GLY A 325 -20.04 12.44 -17.86
CA GLY A 325 -19.65 11.33 -18.74
C GLY A 325 -18.32 11.51 -19.47
N VAL A 326 -17.56 12.58 -19.19
CA VAL A 326 -16.25 12.81 -19.82
C VAL A 326 -15.21 11.91 -19.17
N LYS A 327 -14.46 11.15 -19.99
CA LYS A 327 -13.38 10.27 -19.55
C LYS A 327 -12.23 11.07 -18.93
N ILE A 328 -11.77 10.64 -17.77
CA ILE A 328 -10.61 11.14 -17.06
C ILE A 328 -9.45 10.18 -17.33
N HIS A 329 -8.33 10.74 -17.77
CA HIS A 329 -7.15 9.98 -18.15
C HIS A 329 -6.13 9.91 -17.00
N HIS A 330 -5.37 8.81 -16.95
CA HIS A 330 -4.25 8.62 -16.03
C HIS A 330 -3.03 9.39 -16.51
N ASN A 331 -2.28 9.96 -15.56
CA ASN A 331 -1.04 10.67 -15.83
C ASN A 331 0.10 9.67 -16.10
N SER A 332 0.81 9.83 -17.22
CA SER A 332 1.91 8.96 -17.66
C SER A 332 3.25 9.16 -16.94
N TYR A 333 3.31 9.92 -15.84
CA TYR A 333 4.59 10.33 -15.24
C TYR A 333 5.61 9.22 -14.98
N ALA A 334 5.18 8.05 -14.52
CA ALA A 334 6.07 6.94 -14.24
C ALA A 334 6.66 6.36 -15.53
N PHE A 335 5.84 6.28 -16.59
CA PHE A 335 6.21 5.78 -17.91
C PHE A 335 7.06 6.78 -18.71
N ASP A 336 6.74 8.07 -18.65
CA ASP A 336 7.54 9.10 -19.32
C ASP A 336 8.94 9.22 -18.71
N PHE A 337 9.03 9.09 -17.38
CA PHE A 337 10.33 9.06 -16.70
C PHE A 337 11.17 7.84 -17.10
N TRP A 338 10.51 6.69 -17.32
CA TRP A 338 11.17 5.49 -17.83
C TRP A 338 11.76 5.72 -19.23
N LYS A 339 10.99 6.31 -20.15
CA LYS A 339 11.46 6.59 -21.51
C LYS A 339 12.52 7.68 -21.57
N ASN A 340 12.34 8.75 -20.79
CA ASN A 340 13.24 9.89 -20.74
C ASN A 340 13.40 10.35 -19.29
N PRO A 341 14.56 10.11 -18.66
CA PRO A 341 14.81 10.48 -17.26
C PRO A 341 15.08 11.99 -17.08
N ASP A 342 14.21 12.84 -17.61
CA ASP A 342 14.28 14.29 -17.48
C ASP A 342 13.26 14.84 -16.47
N LEU A 343 13.79 15.47 -15.41
CA LEU A 343 12.98 16.06 -14.34
C LEU A 343 12.25 17.34 -14.75
N GLU A 344 12.72 18.04 -15.78
CA GLU A 344 12.09 19.27 -16.28
C GLU A 344 10.94 18.93 -17.24
N ALA A 345 11.10 17.91 -18.09
CA ALA A 345 10.01 17.32 -18.85
C ALA A 345 8.83 16.90 -17.97
N LEU A 346 9.08 16.29 -16.80
CA LEU A 346 8.00 15.91 -15.88
C LEU A 346 7.23 17.11 -15.30
N CYS A 347 7.90 18.24 -15.07
CA CYS A 347 7.24 19.46 -14.58
C CYS A 347 6.48 20.18 -15.69
N SER A 348 7.03 20.20 -16.92
CA SER A 348 6.45 20.91 -18.06
C SER A 348 5.33 20.11 -18.73
N LYS A 349 5.59 18.85 -19.11
CA LYS A 349 4.65 17.97 -19.82
C LYS A 349 3.62 17.35 -18.86
N ASN A 350 4.09 16.77 -17.75
CA ASN A 350 3.23 15.98 -16.85
C ASN A 350 2.61 16.81 -15.72
N LYS A 351 2.90 18.12 -15.73
CA LYS A 351 2.39 19.15 -14.81
C LYS A 351 2.57 18.77 -13.34
N LEU A 352 3.67 18.10 -13.03
CA LEU A 352 3.99 17.73 -11.65
C LEU A 352 4.55 18.93 -10.87
N VAL A 353 4.09 19.08 -9.63
CA VAL A 353 4.63 20.08 -8.71
C VAL A 353 6.08 19.71 -8.38
N LYS A 354 7.00 20.68 -8.47
CA LYS A 354 8.44 20.49 -8.21
C LYS A 354 8.75 19.80 -6.87
N GLY A 355 7.94 20.06 -5.84
CA GLY A 355 8.07 19.45 -4.52
C GLY A 355 7.55 18.00 -4.43
N GLU A 356 6.67 17.58 -5.33
CA GLU A 356 6.05 16.24 -5.31
C GLU A 356 6.79 15.23 -6.19
N ARG A 357 7.49 15.68 -7.24
CA ARG A 357 8.12 14.79 -8.25
C ARG A 357 9.03 13.73 -7.63
N TRP A 358 9.80 14.09 -6.60
CA TRP A 358 10.70 13.16 -5.93
C TRP A 358 9.92 12.04 -5.24
N TYR A 359 8.86 12.38 -4.50
CA TYR A 359 8.05 11.40 -3.78
C TYR A 359 7.35 10.45 -4.75
N LEU A 360 6.77 10.96 -5.84
CA LEU A 360 6.05 10.12 -6.80
C LEU A 360 6.97 9.11 -7.50
N ILE A 361 8.13 9.56 -7.98
CA ILE A 361 9.09 8.69 -8.67
C ILE A 361 9.73 7.72 -7.67
N ASN A 362 10.08 8.20 -6.47
CA ASN A 362 10.62 7.34 -5.41
C ASN A 362 9.61 6.27 -4.97
N ASP A 363 8.34 6.63 -4.85
CA ASP A 363 7.28 5.70 -4.48
C ASP A 363 7.09 4.63 -5.55
N PHE A 364 7.12 5.00 -6.83
CA PHE A 364 7.06 4.03 -7.93
C PHE A 364 8.32 3.16 -7.99
N ASN A 365 9.51 3.72 -7.81
CA ASN A 365 10.76 2.96 -7.73
C ASN A 365 10.73 1.94 -6.57
N LYS A 366 10.20 2.33 -5.41
CA LYS A 366 9.97 1.40 -4.30
C LYS A 366 9.01 0.29 -4.67
N VAL A 367 7.91 0.58 -5.37
CA VAL A 367 6.98 -0.44 -5.87
C VAL A 367 7.69 -1.44 -6.78
N LEU A 368 8.49 -0.97 -7.75
CA LEU A 368 9.24 -1.87 -8.64
C LEU A 368 10.20 -2.79 -7.87
N ASN A 369 10.94 -2.23 -6.92
CA ASN A 369 11.85 -3.00 -6.07
C ASN A 369 11.09 -3.96 -5.14
N GLU A 370 9.95 -3.56 -4.58
CA GLU A 370 9.11 -4.40 -3.74
C GLU A 370 8.56 -5.60 -4.54
N ILE A 371 8.14 -5.38 -5.79
CA ILE A 371 7.67 -6.44 -6.69
C ILE A 371 8.82 -7.38 -7.06
N ALA A 372 9.97 -6.85 -7.47
CA ALA A 372 11.14 -7.66 -7.82
C ALA A 372 11.60 -8.53 -6.64
N ASN A 373 11.68 -7.94 -5.44
CA ASN A 373 12.01 -8.66 -4.21
C ASN A 373 10.95 -9.72 -3.88
N GLY A 374 9.66 -9.37 -3.93
CA GLY A 374 8.58 -10.31 -3.67
C GLY A 374 8.56 -11.49 -4.65
N LEU A 375 8.81 -11.23 -5.95
CA LEU A 375 8.91 -12.26 -6.98
C LEU A 375 10.15 -13.14 -6.80
N SER A 376 11.26 -12.62 -6.25
CA SER A 376 12.46 -13.43 -5.99
C SER A 376 12.24 -14.58 -5.01
N TYR A 377 11.26 -14.45 -4.11
CA TYR A 377 10.88 -15.50 -3.16
C TYR A 377 9.96 -16.56 -3.75
N ILE A 378 9.20 -16.22 -4.79
CA ILE A 378 8.18 -17.10 -5.38
C ILE A 378 8.70 -17.76 -6.66
N ALA A 379 9.34 -16.99 -7.53
CA ALA A 379 9.74 -17.40 -8.86
C ALA A 379 11.15 -18.02 -8.85
N GLN A 380 11.40 -18.93 -9.78
CA GLN A 380 12.74 -19.44 -10.01
C GLN A 380 13.61 -18.36 -10.69
N PRO A 381 14.94 -18.34 -10.47
CA PRO A 381 15.83 -17.35 -11.09
C PRO A 381 15.79 -17.33 -12.63
N LYS A 382 15.34 -18.42 -13.25
CA LYS A 382 15.20 -18.55 -14.71
C LYS A 382 13.85 -18.10 -15.26
N ASP A 383 12.87 -17.81 -14.40
CA ASP A 383 11.53 -17.39 -14.81
C ASP A 383 11.61 -16.09 -15.64
N PRO A 384 11.06 -16.04 -16.86
CA PRO A 384 11.06 -14.85 -17.69
C PRO A 384 10.41 -13.62 -17.03
N LEU A 385 9.35 -13.82 -16.23
CA LEU A 385 8.68 -12.74 -15.51
C LEU A 385 9.62 -12.07 -14.50
N TYR A 386 10.33 -12.90 -13.72
CA TYR A 386 11.25 -12.41 -12.69
C TYR A 386 12.43 -11.65 -13.30
N LYS A 387 12.96 -12.13 -14.44
CA LYS A 387 14.05 -11.43 -15.16
C LYS A 387 13.63 -10.04 -15.61
N VAL A 388 12.47 -9.92 -16.27
CA VAL A 388 11.95 -8.62 -16.73
C VAL A 388 11.71 -7.70 -15.54
N ALA A 389 11.08 -8.20 -14.47
CA ALA A 389 10.80 -7.39 -13.28
C ALA A 389 12.08 -6.90 -12.60
N LYS A 390 13.12 -7.75 -12.51
CA LYS A 390 14.40 -7.40 -11.92
C LYS A 390 15.17 -6.37 -12.76
N GLU A 391 15.30 -6.61 -14.07
CA GLU A 391 16.00 -5.69 -14.98
C GLU A 391 15.34 -4.31 -15.00
N VAL A 392 14.00 -4.25 -15.08
CA VAL A 392 13.27 -2.97 -15.04
C VAL A 392 13.48 -2.25 -13.71
N ALA A 393 13.47 -2.96 -12.58
CA ALA A 393 13.70 -2.35 -11.26
C ALA A 393 15.11 -1.76 -11.14
N GLU A 394 16.13 -2.47 -11.63
CA GLU A 394 17.53 -2.02 -11.62
C GLU A 394 17.72 -0.80 -12.55
N GLU A 395 17.25 -0.87 -13.80
CA GLU A 395 17.34 0.23 -14.78
C GLU A 395 16.61 1.49 -14.28
N TYR A 396 15.40 1.33 -13.71
CA TYR A 396 14.63 2.45 -13.18
C TYR A 396 15.32 3.10 -11.98
N ASP A 397 15.94 2.30 -11.10
CA ASP A 397 16.68 2.82 -9.94
C ASP A 397 17.97 3.54 -10.37
N GLU A 398 18.64 3.06 -11.42
CA GLU A 398 19.77 3.79 -12.02
C GLU A 398 19.36 5.12 -12.64
N HIS A 399 18.25 5.15 -13.39
CA HIS A 399 17.67 6.38 -13.91
C HIS A 399 17.28 7.34 -12.78
N PHE A 400 16.65 6.83 -11.72
CA PHE A 400 16.30 7.62 -10.54
C PHE A 400 17.52 8.23 -9.86
N ARG A 401 18.57 7.44 -9.60
CA ARG A 401 19.80 7.93 -8.96
C ARG A 401 20.51 8.96 -9.81
N THR A 402 20.55 8.74 -11.12
CA THR A 402 21.21 9.65 -12.08
C THR A 402 20.47 10.97 -12.17
N ALA A 403 19.14 10.93 -12.36
CA ALA A 403 18.30 12.12 -12.48
C ALA A 403 18.37 13.01 -11.23
N PHE A 404 18.41 12.40 -10.03
CA PHE A 404 18.46 13.13 -8.76
C PHE A 404 19.88 13.33 -8.20
N ARG A 405 20.93 12.95 -8.94
CA ARG A 405 22.35 13.06 -8.53
C ARG A 405 22.63 12.43 -7.16
N MET A 406 22.08 11.26 -6.92
CA MET A 406 22.29 10.51 -5.67
C MET A 406 23.63 9.77 -5.72
N LYS A 407 24.36 9.75 -4.60
CA LYS A 407 25.56 8.90 -4.47
C LYS A 407 25.14 7.42 -4.47
N ARG A 408 25.89 6.56 -5.16
CA ARG A 408 25.74 5.10 -5.01
C ARG A 408 25.84 4.77 -3.52
N LYS A 409 24.90 3.97 -3.00
CA LYS A 409 25.12 3.27 -1.74
C LYS A 409 26.26 2.29 -2.01
N GLU A 410 27.49 2.65 -1.70
CA GLU A 410 28.55 1.66 -1.52
C GLU A 410 28.06 0.67 -0.46
N GLY A 411 28.13 -0.62 -0.81
CA GLY A 411 27.37 -1.69 -0.17
C GLY A 411 27.60 -1.78 1.33
N LYS A 412 26.49 -1.81 2.08
CA LYS A 412 26.48 -2.31 3.46
C LYS A 412 26.50 -3.85 3.55
N ASP A 413 26.51 -4.54 2.41
CA ASP A 413 26.57 -6.01 2.36
C ASP A 413 27.99 -6.59 2.28
N LYS A 414 29.03 -5.78 1.98
CA LYS A 414 30.43 -6.26 2.02
C LYS A 414 31.05 -6.28 3.42
N GLY A 415 30.39 -5.68 4.40
CA GLY A 415 30.87 -5.64 5.79
C GLY A 415 30.51 -6.85 6.63
N LYS A 416 29.72 -7.81 6.09
CA LYS A 416 29.38 -9.05 6.80
C LYS A 416 30.18 -10.25 6.32
N GLU A 417 30.51 -10.32 5.03
CA GLU A 417 31.37 -11.38 4.50
C GLU A 417 32.85 -11.19 4.93
N ALA A 418 33.31 -9.94 5.13
CA ALA A 418 34.66 -9.68 5.62
C ALA A 418 34.84 -9.91 7.14
N GLU A 419 33.77 -9.81 7.94
CA GLU A 419 33.83 -10.13 9.38
C GLU A 419 33.78 -11.65 9.62
N GLU A 420 33.15 -12.44 8.74
CA GLU A 420 33.16 -13.91 8.84
C GLU A 420 34.51 -14.52 8.39
N GLU A 421 35.21 -13.94 7.39
CA GLU A 421 36.55 -14.41 7.00
C GLU A 421 37.67 -14.00 8.01
N GLU A 422 37.54 -12.87 8.72
CA GLU A 422 38.49 -12.51 9.79
C GLU A 422 38.28 -13.32 11.09
N GLU A 423 37.06 -13.76 11.40
CA GLU A 423 36.81 -14.68 12.54
C GLU A 423 37.27 -16.12 12.26
N GLU A 424 37.16 -16.61 11.02
CA GLU A 424 37.67 -17.94 10.63
C GLU A 424 39.21 -17.97 10.61
N ALA A 425 39.86 -16.91 10.11
CA ALA A 425 41.32 -16.79 10.15
C ALA A 425 41.89 -16.63 11.57
N ALA A 426 41.15 -15.97 12.48
CA ALA A 426 41.55 -15.85 13.88
C ALA A 426 41.37 -17.18 14.66
N ALA A 427 40.40 -18.02 14.28
CA ALA A 427 40.20 -19.34 14.88
C ALA A 427 41.29 -20.35 14.47
N GLU A 428 41.82 -20.26 13.24
CA GLU A 428 42.87 -21.17 12.75
C GLU A 428 44.24 -20.88 13.39
N VAL A 429 44.54 -19.61 13.70
CA VAL A 429 45.80 -19.22 14.38
C VAL A 429 45.84 -19.67 15.85
N VAL A 430 44.68 -19.82 16.52
CA VAL A 430 44.60 -20.27 17.92
C VAL A 430 44.76 -21.78 18.06
N VAL A 431 44.45 -22.57 17.02
CA VAL A 431 44.62 -24.03 17.03
C VAL A 431 46.07 -24.44 16.79
N VAL A 432 46.83 -23.69 15.99
CA VAL A 432 48.25 -23.97 15.70
C VAL A 432 49.18 -23.64 16.89
N ALA A 433 48.75 -22.79 17.83
CA ALA A 433 49.56 -22.41 19.00
C ALA A 433 49.50 -23.40 20.18
N LYS A 434 48.86 -24.59 20.03
CA LYS A 434 48.71 -25.58 21.10
C LYS A 434 49.38 -26.93 20.88
N GLU A 435 50.13 -27.11 19.80
CA GLU A 435 50.88 -28.34 19.56
C GLU A 435 52.39 -28.09 19.49
N GLU A 436 53.12 -28.97 20.19
CA GLU A 436 54.59 -29.14 20.30
C GLU A 436 55.32 -28.48 21.53
N PRO A 437 56.49 -29.00 21.96
CA PRO A 437 56.60 -30.20 22.80
C PRO A 437 57.53 -29.97 24.02
N THR A 438 57.23 -30.55 25.19
CA THR A 438 58.19 -30.52 26.33
C THR A 438 59.09 -31.74 26.31
N GLN A 439 60.38 -31.48 26.07
CA GLN A 439 61.49 -32.42 25.92
C GLN A 439 61.86 -33.16 27.21
N GLU A 440 62.29 -34.40 27.01
CA GLU A 440 62.98 -35.27 27.96
C GLU A 440 64.32 -34.66 28.42
N LYS A 441 64.60 -34.73 29.73
CA LYS A 441 65.95 -34.56 30.28
C LYS A 441 66.58 -35.94 30.50
N LYS A 442 67.70 -36.19 29.81
CA LYS A 442 68.65 -37.27 30.12
C LYS A 442 69.54 -36.83 31.27
N ASP A 443 69.72 -37.70 32.25
CA ASP A 443 70.98 -37.87 32.96
C ASP A 443 71.27 -39.36 33.16
N SER A 444 72.54 -39.69 33.02
CA SER A 444 73.23 -40.97 32.76
C SER A 444 73.27 -41.96 33.96
N PRO A 445 73.70 -43.22 33.73
CA PRO A 445 73.61 -44.32 34.71
C PRO A 445 74.85 -44.42 35.61
N THR A 446 74.71 -45.01 36.81
CA THR A 446 75.84 -45.62 37.54
C THR A 446 75.35 -46.76 38.43
N VAL A 447 76.00 -47.92 38.23
CA VAL A 447 75.95 -49.23 38.92
C VAL A 447 74.75 -50.13 38.66
#